data_AF-A0A0R2FST4-F1
#
_entry.id   AF-A0A0R2FST4-F1
#
_cell.length_a   1.000
_cell.length_b   1.000
_cell.length_c   1.000
_cell.angle_alpha   90.00
_cell.angle_beta   90.00
_cell.angle_gamma   90.00
#
_symmetry.space_group_name_H-M   'P 1'
#
loop_
_entity.id
_entity.type
_entity.pdbx_description
1 polymer ?
#
loop_
_entity_poly.entity_id
_entity_poly.type
_entity_poly.pdbx_seq_one_letter_code
_entity_poly.pdbx_strand_id
1 'polypeptide(L)'
;MLHVLAAEVSSNAKIAIAIGLIVFIVLFFKLIVGFIKFCFRHPFIFIILLICGGLGFGFNFLLGGIIVIAALVGGVVFWLLNEFNQ
;
A
#
# COMPACT_ATOMS: atom_id res chain seq x y z
N MET A 1 22.41 -1.97 -19.65
CA MET A 1 21.96 -0.73 -18.97
C MET A 1 20.98 -0.98 -17.82
N LEU A 2 20.15 -2.03 -17.85
CA LEU A 2 19.25 -2.40 -16.73
C LEU A 2 19.96 -3.05 -15.53
N HIS A 3 21.15 -3.62 -15.73
CA HIS A 3 21.94 -4.29 -14.69
C HIS A 3 22.68 -3.34 -13.71
N VAL A 4 22.86 -2.06 -14.07
CA VAL A 4 23.60 -1.10 -13.22
C VAL A 4 22.69 -0.53 -12.12
N LEU A 5 21.39 -0.36 -12.40
CA LEU A 5 20.44 0.21 -11.44
C LEU A 5 20.15 -0.71 -10.24
N ALA A 6 20.32 -2.03 -10.42
CA ALA A 6 20.11 -3.03 -9.37
C ALA A 6 21.34 -3.22 -8.46
N ALA A 7 22.52 -2.76 -8.88
CA ALA A 7 23.79 -3.09 -8.23
C ALA A 7 24.18 -2.13 -7.09
N GLU A 8 23.61 -0.92 -7.02
CA GLU A 8 23.93 0.05 -5.96
C GLU A 8 22.66 0.72 -5.41
N VAL A 9 21.76 -0.10 -4.85
CA VAL A 9 20.71 0.45 -3.99
C VAL A 9 21.40 1.00 -2.73
N SER A 10 21.54 2.33 -2.66
CA SER A 10 22.05 3.06 -1.50
C SER A 10 21.36 2.58 -0.21
N SER A 11 22.11 2.52 0.90
CA SER A 11 21.58 2.18 2.23
C SER A 11 20.29 2.97 2.56
N ASN A 12 20.22 4.23 2.13
CA ASN A 12 19.06 5.10 2.34
C ASN A 12 17.84 4.65 1.55
N ALA A 13 18.02 4.15 0.32
CA ALA A 13 16.95 3.56 -0.47
C ALA A 13 16.42 2.27 0.16
N LYS A 14 17.28 1.43 0.74
CA LYS A 14 16.84 0.22 1.47
C LYS A 14 15.98 0.58 2.69
N ILE A 15 16.37 1.61 3.44
CA ILE A 15 15.63 2.09 4.61
C ILE A 15 14.27 2.67 4.21
N ALA A 16 14.23 3.50 3.16
CA ALA A 16 12.99 4.08 2.65
C ALA A 16 12.00 3.01 2.13
N ILE A 17 12.50 2.00 1.41
CA ILE A 17 11.70 0.87 0.95
C ILE A 17 11.16 0.08 2.14
N ALA A 18 11.99 -0.20 3.16
CA ALA A 18 11.56 -0.93 4.35
C ALA A 18 10.43 -0.18 5.09
N ILE A 19 10.55 1.13 5.24
CA ILE A 19 9.51 1.96 5.89
C ILE A 19 8.23 1.98 5.07
N GLY A 20 8.32 2.18 3.75
CA GLY A 20 7.16 2.10 2.86
C GLY A 20 6.45 0.74 2.92
N LEU A 21 7.21 -0.36 2.99
CA LEU A 21 6.68 -1.71 3.12
C LEU A 21 5.96 -1.92 4.46
N ILE A 22 6.53 -1.45 5.58
CA ILE A 22 5.90 -1.54 6.90
C ILE A 22 4.57 -0.79 6.91
N VAL A 23 4.54 0.43 6.38
CA VAL A 23 3.32 1.24 6.28
C VAL A 23 2.27 0.54 5.41
N PHE A 24 2.68 -0.01 4.27
CA PHE A 24 1.82 -0.80 3.40
C PHE A 24 1.20 -1.99 4.15
N ILE A 25 2.02 -2.79 4.84
CA ILE A 25 1.56 -3.98 5.57
C ILE A 25 0.53 -3.61 6.63
N VAL A 26 0.81 -2.57 7.43
CA VAL A 26 -0.10 -2.11 8.49
C VAL A 26 -1.44 -1.64 7.90
N LEU A 27 -1.41 -0.83 6.85
CA LEU A 27 -2.61 -0.34 6.18
C LEU A 27 -3.38 -1.49 5.50
N PHE A 28 -2.68 -2.45 4.92
CA PHE A 28 -3.25 -3.62 4.25
C PHE A 28 -4.01 -4.51 5.23
N PHE A 29 -3.42 -4.84 6.39
CA PHE A 29 -4.13 -5.59 7.43
C PHE A 29 -5.36 -4.83 7.92
N LYS A 30 -5.24 -3.51 8.11
CA LYS A 30 -6.37 -2.67 8.51
C LYS A 30 -7.49 -2.68 7.46
N LEU A 31 -7.13 -2.67 6.17
CA LEU A 31 -8.09 -2.80 5.07
C LEU A 31 -8.81 -4.13 5.10
N ILE A 32 -8.08 -5.26 5.17
CA ILE A 32 -8.70 -6.60 5.19
C ILE A 32 -9.67 -6.72 6.37
N VAL A 33 -9.23 -6.37 7.57
CA VAL A 33 -10.07 -6.46 8.78
C VAL A 33 -11.29 -5.55 8.65
N GLY A 34 -11.12 -4.33 8.13
CA GLY A 34 -12.22 -3.39 7.89
C GLY A 34 -13.20 -3.90 6.83
N PHE A 35 -12.70 -4.47 5.74
CA PHE A 35 -13.48 -4.99 4.63
C PHE A 35 -14.29 -6.21 5.06
N ILE A 36 -13.68 -7.16 5.78
CA ILE A 36 -14.39 -8.31 6.36
C ILE A 36 -15.48 -7.85 7.32
N LYS A 37 -15.18 -6.92 8.23
CA LYS A 37 -16.18 -6.35 9.15
C LYS A 37 -17.33 -5.65 8.40
N PHE A 38 -17.04 -4.96 7.30
CA PHE A 38 -18.05 -4.34 6.46
C PHE A 38 -18.97 -5.38 5.80
N CYS A 39 -18.39 -6.45 5.26
CA CYS A 39 -19.16 -7.57 4.68
C CYS A 39 -20.12 -8.20 5.70
N PHE A 40 -19.69 -8.39 6.95
CA PHE A 40 -20.55 -8.94 8.00
C PHE A 40 -21.56 -7.94 8.57
N ARG A 41 -21.24 -6.64 8.60
CA ARG A 41 -22.12 -5.59 9.14
C ARG A 41 -23.27 -5.23 8.19
N HIS A 42 -23.07 -5.37 6.88
CA HIS A 42 -24.05 -5.01 5.87
C HIS A 42 -24.33 -6.16 4.89
N PRO A 43 -25.02 -7.23 5.33
CA PRO A 43 -25.24 -8.43 4.53
C PRO A 43 -26.00 -8.16 3.22
N PHE A 44 -26.92 -7.19 3.21
CA PHE A 44 -27.63 -6.79 1.98
C PHE A 44 -26.70 -6.13 0.95
N ILE A 45 -25.85 -5.19 1.38
CA ILE A 45 -24.90 -4.50 0.50
C ILE A 45 -23.85 -5.50 -0.02
N PHE A 46 -23.42 -6.43 0.83
CA PHE A 46 -22.56 -7.54 0.45
C PHE A 46 -23.17 -8.38 -0.67
N ILE A 47 -24.44 -8.81 -0.55
CA ILE A 47 -25.11 -9.61 -1.59
C ILE A 47 -25.23 -8.85 -2.91
N ILE A 48 -25.59 -7.56 -2.87
CA ILE A 48 -25.67 -6.73 -4.08
C ILE A 48 -24.30 -6.58 -4.74
N LEU A 49 -23.26 -6.26 -3.96
CA LEU A 49 -21.89 -6.15 -4.46
C LEU A 49 -21.32 -7.52 -4.90
N LEU A 50 -21.83 -8.64 -4.37
CA LEU A 50 -21.45 -9.99 -4.79
C LEU A 50 -22.05 -10.33 -6.16
N ILE A 51 -23.34 -10.06 -6.35
CA ILE A 51 -24.07 -10.32 -7.61
C ILE A 51 -23.58 -9.38 -8.73
N CYS A 52 -23.33 -8.11 -8.41
CA CYS A 52 -22.83 -7.13 -9.37
C CYS A 52 -21.29 -7.15 -9.51
N GLY A 53 -20.56 -8.04 -8.81
CA GLY A 53 -19.10 -8.12 -8.83
C GLY A 53 -18.37 -6.91 -8.20
N GLY A 54 -19.08 -5.97 -7.58
CA GLY A 54 -18.55 -4.75 -7.00
C GLY A 54 -17.67 -4.94 -5.75
N LEU A 55 -17.71 -6.11 -5.09
CA LEU A 55 -16.83 -6.41 -3.95
C LEU A 55 -15.36 -6.36 -4.34
N GLY A 56 -15.01 -7.01 -5.46
CA GLY A 56 -13.65 -7.01 -5.98
C GLY A 56 -13.20 -5.61 -6.42
N PHE A 57 -14.11 -4.85 -7.05
CA PHE A 57 -13.83 -3.48 -7.48
C PHE A 57 -13.57 -2.55 -6.29
N GLY A 58 -14.44 -2.56 -5.27
CA GLY A 58 -14.27 -1.74 -4.07
C GLY A 58 -13.00 -2.08 -3.30
N PHE A 59 -12.67 -3.36 -3.16
CA PHE A 59 -11.43 -3.79 -2.53
C PHE A 59 -10.19 -3.31 -3.31
N ASN A 60 -10.17 -3.48 -4.63
CA ASN A 60 -9.04 -3.04 -5.47
C ASN A 60 -8.87 -1.52 -5.48
N PHE A 61 -9.98 -0.77 -5.46
CA PHE A 61 -9.94 0.69 -5.36
C PHE A 61 -9.29 1.15 -4.05
N LEU A 62 -9.72 0.56 -2.92
CA LEU A 62 -9.15 0.87 -1.60
C LEU A 62 -7.70 0.41 -1.47
N LEU A 63 -7.37 -0.76 -2.03
CA LEU A 63 -6.01 -1.29 -2.10
C LEU A 63 -5.11 -0.35 -2.90
N GLY A 64 -5.57 0.13 -4.06
CA GLY A 64 -4.86 1.11 -4.87
C GLY A 64 -4.55 2.39 -4.10
N GLY A 65 -5.52 2.91 -3.33
CA GLY A 65 -5.31 4.06 -2.45
C GLY A 65 -4.20 3.81 -1.41
N ILE A 66 -4.17 2.63 -0.80
CA ILE A 66 -3.12 2.26 0.16
C ILE A 66 -1.75 2.15 -0.50
N ILE A 67 -1.67 1.58 -1.71
CA ILE A 67 -0.42 1.48 -2.46
C ILE A 67 0.13 2.89 -2.75
N VAL A 68 -0.72 3.81 -3.19
CA VAL A 68 -0.33 5.21 -3.45
C VAL A 68 0.18 5.87 -2.16
N ILE A 69 -0.52 5.72 -1.04
CA ILE A 69 -0.08 6.27 0.25
C ILE A 69 1.26 5.68 0.68
N ALA A 70 1.44 4.38 0.56
CA ALA A 70 2.71 3.72 0.89
C ALA A 70 3.87 4.21 0.02
N ALA A 71 3.63 4.40 -1.29
CA ALA A 71 4.61 4.95 -2.21
C ALA A 71 4.97 6.40 -1.88
N LEU A 72 3.97 7.22 -1.52
CA LEU A 72 4.20 8.60 -1.08
C LEU A 72 5.02 8.66 0.20
N VAL A 73 4.68 7.85 1.20
CA VAL A 73 5.43 7.82 2.47
C VAL A 73 6.85 7.31 2.26
N GLY A 74 7.05 6.25 1.49
CA GLY A 74 8.39 5.75 1.15
C GLY A 74 9.22 6.78 0.37
N GLY A 75 8.60 7.49 -0.58
CA GLY A 75 9.26 8.55 -1.35
C GLY A 75 9.65 9.76 -0.51
N VAL A 76 8.78 10.20 0.40
CA VAL A 76 9.09 11.29 1.35
C VAL A 76 10.25 10.92 2.27
N VAL A 77 10.25 9.70 2.81
CA VAL A 77 11.35 9.21 3.65
C VAL A 77 12.67 9.15 2.88
N PHE A 78 12.64 8.68 1.63
CA PHE A 78 13.84 8.67 0.79
C PHE A 78 14.39 10.09 0.56
N TRP A 79 13.50 11.05 0.26
CA TRP A 79 13.89 12.43 0.04
C TRP A 79 14.55 13.05 1.29
N LEU A 80 13.93 12.88 2.46
CA LEU A 80 14.49 13.33 3.74
C LEU A 80 15.87 12.70 4.04
N LEU A 81 16.00 11.38 3.87
CA LEU A 81 17.27 10.70 4.10
C LEU A 81 18.36 11.11 3.10
N ASN A 82 17.98 11.55 1.91
CA ASN A 82 18.91 12.05 0.91
C ASN A 82 19.39 13.48 1.24
N GLU A 83 18.52 14.35 1.78
CA GLU A 83 18.90 15.68 2.26
C GLU A 83 19.86 15.62 3.45
N PHE A 84 19.68 14.68 4.38
CA PHE A 84 20.59 14.48 5.52
C PHE A 84 21.94 13.82 5.16
N ASN A 85 22.09 13.31 3.94
CA ASN A 85 23.32 12.70 3.44
C ASN A 85 24.15 13.67 2.56
N GLN A 86 23.70 14.91 2.41
CA GLN A 86 24.50 16.03 1.86
C GLN A 86 25.23 16.76 2.99
#